data_AF-J8TXR9-F1
#
_entry.id   AF-J8TXR9-F1
#
_cell.length_a   1.000
_cell.length_b   1.000
_cell.length_c   1.000
_cell.angle_alpha   90.00
_cell.angle_beta   90.00
_cell.angle_gamma   90.00
#
_symmetry.space_group_name_H-M   'P 1'
#
loop_
_entity.id
_entity.type
_entity.pdbx_description
1 polymer ?
#
loop_
_entity_poly.entity_id
_entity_poly.type
_entity_poly.pdbx_seq_one_letter_code
_entity_poly.pdbx_strand_id
1 'polypeptide(L)'
;MSVEFATNPFGKTKNETSLPNYGTPVTAISSVLFNNVDSIFAYKSFSQPDLLHQDLKRWSEKSGDESRAKTFFQELDVRSGAGLTPLGFSHGLKNTVAIVAPGFALPYFINSLQNVPHAGKFLLNVGALNYDNTTGSVTNDYVTALDAASKLKYGVVTPISTKEVQSVALLALAIASFSNSSGAINLFDGLNYAKTIVPLVGSAPESSILARLSKVIAPGAAFDDVLDKFNELTGLRLHNFQYFGAQDAETVFVTYGSLESELFNSVISGNDAKIGLINIRVPLPFNVAKFVTTFHLLPKK
;
A
#
# COMPACT_ATOMS: atom_id res chain seq x y z
N MET A 1 1.29 -26.06 23.77
CA MET A 1 1.62 -26.33 22.36
C MET A 1 0.49 -25.78 21.51
N SER A 2 0.67 -24.59 20.94
CA SER A 2 -0.25 -24.04 19.95
C SER A 2 -0.09 -24.86 18.68
N VAL A 3 -1.18 -25.42 18.17
CA VAL A 3 -1.20 -26.08 16.86
C VAL A 3 -0.94 -24.98 15.83
N GLU A 4 0.29 -24.85 15.33
CA GLU A 4 0.58 -24.05 14.15
C GLU A 4 -0.07 -24.75 12.96
N PHE A 5 -1.30 -24.37 12.62
CA PHE A 5 -1.81 -24.68 11.30
C PHE A 5 -0.92 -23.97 10.29
N ALA A 6 -0.38 -24.72 9.32
CA ALA A 6 0.32 -24.13 8.20
C ALA A 6 -0.68 -23.22 7.46
N THR A 7 -0.59 -21.91 7.69
CA THR A 7 -1.47 -20.91 7.07
C THR A 7 -1.30 -20.83 5.55
N ASN A 8 -0.20 -21.40 5.03
CA ASN A 8 0.07 -21.55 3.61
C ASN A 8 0.53 -23.00 3.30
N PRO A 9 -0.23 -23.77 2.48
CA PRO A 9 0.18 -25.12 2.08
C PRO A 9 1.41 -25.14 1.17
N PHE A 10 1.82 -23.99 0.61
CA PHE A 10 2.97 -23.85 -0.28
C PHE A 10 4.25 -23.41 0.45
N GLY A 11 4.25 -23.48 1.78
CA GLY A 11 5.40 -23.16 2.62
C GLY A 11 5.42 -21.71 3.13
N LYS A 12 6.26 -21.47 4.14
CA LYS A 12 6.48 -20.14 4.74
C LYS A 12 7.69 -19.48 4.06
N THR A 13 7.68 -18.14 3.97
CA THR A 13 8.85 -17.43 3.42
C THR A 13 10.06 -17.61 4.33
N LYS A 14 11.23 -17.85 3.73
CA LYS A 14 12.47 -18.06 4.50
C LYS A 14 13.04 -16.72 4.96
N ASN A 15 13.12 -15.75 4.05
CA ASN A 15 13.64 -14.40 4.24
C ASN A 15 12.86 -13.38 3.40
N GLU A 16 13.11 -12.10 3.64
CA GLU A 16 12.48 -10.94 3.01
C GLU A 16 12.82 -10.79 1.51
N THR A 17 13.93 -11.38 1.05
CA THR A 17 14.44 -11.26 -0.33
C THR A 17 14.05 -12.44 -1.22
N SER A 18 13.78 -13.62 -0.66
CA SER A 18 13.35 -14.81 -1.38
C SER A 18 11.91 -15.15 -1.01
N LEU A 19 10.99 -14.53 -1.75
CA LEU A 19 9.57 -14.83 -1.65
C LEU A 19 9.27 -16.23 -2.24
N PRO A 20 8.35 -17.00 -1.63
CA PRO A 20 7.86 -18.24 -2.22
C PRO A 20 7.08 -17.94 -3.51
N ASN A 21 6.99 -18.93 -4.39
CA ASN A 21 6.20 -18.83 -5.63
C ASN A 21 4.73 -18.51 -5.36
N TYR A 22 4.20 -18.94 -4.20
CA TYR A 22 2.82 -18.70 -3.78
C TYR A 22 2.80 -18.18 -2.34
N GLY A 23 2.03 -17.13 -2.11
CA GLY A 23 1.88 -16.53 -0.79
C GLY A 23 0.80 -15.47 -0.78
N THR A 24 0.70 -14.76 0.33
CA THR A 24 -0.28 -13.68 0.46
C THR A 24 0.25 -12.40 -0.18
N PRO A 25 -0.60 -11.55 -0.79
CA PRO A 25 -0.17 -10.22 -1.22
C PRO A 25 0.42 -9.38 -0.07
N VAL A 26 -0.06 -9.55 1.17
CA VAL A 26 0.53 -8.93 2.37
C VAL A 26 2.00 -9.31 2.56
N THR A 27 2.38 -10.57 2.29
CA THR A 27 3.77 -11.03 2.31
C THR A 27 4.62 -10.27 1.29
N ALA A 28 4.10 -10.06 0.09
CA ALA A 28 4.81 -9.35 -0.97
C ALA A 28 5.00 -7.86 -0.63
N ILE A 29 3.97 -7.21 -0.08
CA ILE A 29 4.04 -5.83 0.44
C ILE A 29 5.05 -5.74 1.60
N SER A 30 5.01 -6.70 2.53
CA SER A 30 5.93 -6.78 3.67
C SER A 30 7.38 -6.87 3.22
N SER A 31 7.67 -7.65 2.17
CA SER A 31 9.01 -7.74 1.59
C SER A 31 9.50 -6.39 1.07
N VAL A 32 8.63 -5.59 0.44
CA VAL A 32 9.01 -4.23 0.00
C VAL A 32 9.40 -3.37 1.19
N LEU A 33 8.57 -3.35 2.24
CA LEU A 33 8.81 -2.55 3.43
C LEU A 33 10.14 -2.94 4.08
N PHE A 34 10.31 -4.23 4.41
CA PHE A 34 11.47 -4.71 5.16
C PHE A 34 12.79 -4.46 4.43
N ASN A 35 12.79 -4.49 3.09
CA ASN A 35 14.00 -4.27 2.28
C ASN A 35 14.34 -2.78 2.03
N ASN A 36 13.42 -1.85 2.30
CA ASN A 36 13.55 -0.46 1.87
C ASN A 36 13.41 0.58 3.00
N VAL A 37 13.10 0.16 4.23
CA VAL A 37 13.02 1.06 5.38
C VAL A 37 13.83 0.52 6.55
N ASP A 38 14.40 1.42 7.34
CA ASP A 38 15.20 1.07 8.52
C ASP A 38 14.33 0.84 9.76
N SER A 39 13.07 1.25 9.75
CA SER A 39 12.21 1.26 10.94
C SER A 39 10.75 1.05 10.60
N ILE A 40 10.12 0.09 11.28
CA ILE A 40 8.75 -0.36 11.10
C ILE A 40 8.05 -0.40 12.46
N PHE A 41 6.92 0.31 12.56
CA PHE A 41 5.98 0.20 13.67
C PHE A 41 4.72 -0.49 13.20
N ALA A 42 4.35 -1.60 13.83
CA ALA A 42 3.18 -2.38 13.45
C ALA A 42 2.10 -2.34 14.52
N TYR A 43 0.84 -2.22 14.12
CA TYR A 43 -0.31 -2.13 15.03
C TYR A 43 -1.20 -3.36 14.94
N LYS A 44 -1.60 -3.86 16.11
CA LYS A 44 -2.41 -5.07 16.20
C LYS A 44 -3.79 -4.90 15.58
N SER A 45 -4.25 -5.96 14.90
CA SER A 45 -5.63 -6.06 14.40
C SER A 45 -6.52 -6.89 15.34
N PHE A 46 -7.85 -6.80 15.18
CA PHE A 46 -8.78 -7.66 15.94
C PHE A 46 -8.72 -9.11 15.43
N SER A 47 -9.08 -10.07 16.29
CA SER A 47 -9.06 -11.53 16.05
C SER A 47 -7.67 -12.15 15.85
N GLN A 48 -6.86 -11.62 14.92
CA GLN A 48 -5.47 -12.02 14.71
C GLN A 48 -4.55 -10.79 14.86
N PRO A 49 -3.83 -10.64 15.98
CA PRO A 49 -3.04 -9.45 16.25
C PRO A 49 -2.05 -9.07 15.13
N ASP A 50 -1.39 -10.04 14.52
CA ASP A 50 -0.34 -9.84 13.53
C ASP A 50 -0.79 -10.02 12.07
N LEU A 51 -2.10 -9.98 11.80
CA LEU A 51 -2.69 -10.26 10.49
C LEU A 51 -2.01 -9.55 9.31
N LEU A 52 -1.59 -8.29 9.51
CA LEU A 52 -0.99 -7.45 8.46
C LEU A 52 0.55 -7.41 8.48
N HIS A 53 1.19 -8.02 9.48
CA HIS A 53 2.64 -7.86 9.73
C HIS A 53 3.32 -9.10 10.30
N GLN A 54 2.68 -10.27 10.24
CA GLN A 54 3.23 -11.55 10.72
C GLN A 54 4.62 -11.85 10.13
N ASP A 55 4.80 -11.60 8.83
CA ASP A 55 6.06 -11.84 8.14
C ASP A 55 7.16 -10.85 8.59
N LEU A 56 6.82 -9.57 8.78
CA LEU A 56 7.74 -8.54 9.27
C LEU A 56 8.26 -8.88 10.67
N LYS A 57 7.35 -9.29 11.56
CA LYS A 57 7.67 -9.75 12.91
C LYS A 57 8.65 -10.93 12.85
N ARG A 58 8.31 -11.97 12.08
CA ARG A 58 9.14 -13.17 11.93
C ARG A 58 10.52 -12.85 11.35
N TRP A 59 10.62 -11.99 10.34
CA TRP A 59 11.92 -11.62 9.76
C TRP A 59 12.76 -10.81 10.74
N SER A 60 12.15 -9.89 11.51
CA SER A 60 12.86 -9.09 12.52
C SER A 60 13.46 -9.91 13.66
N GLU A 61 12.84 -11.05 14.01
CA GLU A 61 13.32 -11.99 15.03
C GLU A 61 14.49 -12.85 14.53
N LYS A 62 14.53 -13.15 13.22
CA LYS A 62 15.57 -13.99 12.60
C LYS A 62 16.87 -13.25 12.26
N SER A 63 16.85 -11.93 12.16
CA SER A 63 18.03 -11.10 11.82
C SER A 63 19.12 -11.06 12.92
N GLY A 64 19.17 -12.05 13.81
CA GLY A 64 20.13 -12.15 14.90
C GLY A 64 21.53 -12.62 14.52
N ASP A 65 21.72 -13.29 13.37
CA ASP A 65 22.99 -13.98 13.09
C ASP A 65 23.70 -13.61 11.76
N GLU A 66 23.02 -13.28 10.65
CA GLU A 66 23.72 -13.11 9.36
C GLU A 66 23.18 -11.94 8.49
N SER A 67 23.91 -10.81 8.53
CA SER A 67 24.04 -9.80 7.46
C SER A 67 22.81 -9.07 6.89
N ARG A 68 22.34 -8.04 7.60
CA ARG A 68 22.09 -6.66 7.12
C ARG A 68 21.73 -5.80 8.34
N ALA A 69 21.99 -4.50 8.29
CA ALA A 69 21.59 -3.56 9.34
C ALA A 69 20.11 -3.81 9.70
N LYS A 70 19.88 -4.22 10.95
CA LYS A 70 18.61 -4.76 11.44
C LYS A 70 17.52 -3.70 11.30
N THR A 71 16.59 -3.88 10.37
CA THR A 71 15.36 -3.08 10.31
C THR A 71 14.72 -3.11 11.69
N PHE A 72 14.63 -1.96 12.33
CA PHE A 72 14.00 -1.83 13.64
C PHE A 72 12.52 -2.18 13.50
N PHE A 73 12.02 -3.07 14.35
CA PHE A 73 10.63 -3.50 14.33
C PHE A 73 10.04 -3.40 15.73
N GLN A 74 8.87 -2.76 15.85
CA GLN A 74 8.13 -2.68 17.09
C GLN A 74 6.64 -2.89 16.85
N GLU A 75 6.06 -3.89 17.52
CA GLU A 75 4.61 -4.12 17.55
C GLU A 75 3.96 -3.33 18.70
N LEU A 76 2.82 -2.69 18.42
CA LEU A 76 2.11 -1.77 19.29
C LEU A 76 0.59 -2.06 19.28
N ASP A 77 -0.10 -1.57 20.31
CA ASP A 77 -1.57 -1.62 20.38
C ASP A 77 -2.18 -0.34 19.79
N VAL A 78 -3.36 -0.47 19.18
CA VAL A 78 -4.14 0.69 18.72
C VAL A 78 -4.79 1.35 19.93
N ARG A 79 -4.39 2.59 20.22
CA ARG A 79 -4.94 3.41 21.31
C ARG A 79 -4.85 4.89 20.95
N SER A 80 -5.48 5.75 21.75
CA SER A 80 -5.31 7.19 21.60
C SER A 80 -3.82 7.56 21.62
N GLY A 81 -3.40 8.37 20.64
CA GLY A 81 -2.00 8.75 20.48
C GLY A 81 -1.12 7.66 19.88
N ALA A 82 -1.67 6.66 19.20
CA ALA A 82 -0.91 5.61 18.54
C ALA A 82 0.25 6.19 17.69
N GLY A 83 0.05 7.30 16.98
CA GLY A 83 1.10 7.85 16.11
C GLY A 83 2.20 8.61 16.86
N LEU A 84 2.11 8.80 18.17
CA LEU A 84 3.13 9.51 18.96
C LEU A 84 4.45 8.72 19.05
N THR A 85 4.38 7.40 19.17
CA THR A 85 5.59 6.56 19.24
C THR A 85 6.43 6.65 17.95
N PRO A 86 5.87 6.39 16.74
CA PRO A 86 6.63 6.55 15.51
C PRO A 86 7.03 8.01 15.25
N LEU A 87 6.19 8.98 15.64
CA LEU A 87 6.53 10.40 15.54
C LEU A 87 7.79 10.73 16.36
N GLY A 88 7.79 10.40 17.64
CA GLY A 88 8.93 10.66 18.52
C GLY A 88 10.18 9.92 18.07
N PHE A 89 10.05 8.69 17.59
CA PHE A 89 11.17 7.92 17.04
C PHE A 89 11.78 8.57 15.80
N SER A 90 10.97 9.18 14.93
CA SER A 90 11.43 9.84 13.71
C SER A 90 12.17 11.16 13.97
N HIS A 91 12.20 11.65 15.22
CA HIS A 91 12.92 12.87 15.57
C HIS A 91 14.43 12.72 15.32
N GLY A 92 14.97 13.54 14.42
CA GLY A 92 16.38 13.50 14.02
C GLY A 92 16.70 12.45 12.96
N LEU A 93 15.72 11.63 12.55
CA LEU A 93 15.88 10.72 11.42
C LEU A 93 15.58 11.45 10.10
N LYS A 94 16.37 11.12 9.07
CA LYS A 94 16.15 11.58 7.69
C LYS A 94 15.41 10.55 6.83
N ASN A 95 15.33 9.32 7.33
CA ASN A 95 14.76 8.19 6.59
C ASN A 95 13.27 8.06 6.89
N THR A 96 12.54 7.45 5.96
CA THR A 96 11.10 7.24 6.08
C THR A 96 10.81 6.15 7.11
N VAL A 97 9.92 6.44 8.06
CA VAL A 97 9.42 5.46 9.04
C VAL A 97 8.17 4.81 8.49
N ALA A 98 8.15 3.47 8.42
CA ALA A 98 6.95 2.73 8.01
C ALA A 98 6.05 2.41 9.21
N ILE A 99 4.75 2.56 9.02
CA ILE A 99 3.71 2.21 9.97
C ILE A 99 2.77 1.21 9.29
N VAL A 100 2.68 -0.01 9.81
CA VAL A 100 1.72 -1.01 9.34
C VAL A 100 0.52 -1.01 10.27
N ALA A 101 -0.68 -0.77 9.74
CA ALA A 101 -1.87 -0.65 10.57
C ALA A 101 -3.15 -1.07 9.85
N PRO A 102 -4.19 -1.53 10.57
CA PRO A 102 -5.51 -1.69 9.99
C PRO A 102 -6.20 -0.34 9.79
N GLY A 103 -7.13 -0.26 8.84
CA GLY A 103 -7.86 0.97 8.48
C GLY A 103 -8.51 1.67 9.68
N PHE A 104 -9.14 0.92 10.58
CA PHE A 104 -9.75 1.46 11.80
C PHE A 104 -8.78 2.15 12.77
N ALA A 105 -7.47 1.93 12.64
CA ALA A 105 -6.46 2.58 13.50
C ALA A 105 -6.15 4.02 13.07
N LEU A 106 -6.45 4.38 11.82
CA LEU A 106 -6.04 5.66 11.24
C LEU A 106 -6.60 6.90 11.94
N PRO A 107 -7.86 6.91 12.41
CA PRO A 107 -8.38 8.02 13.21
C PRO A 107 -7.53 8.34 14.45
N TYR A 108 -6.87 7.35 15.05
CA TYR A 108 -6.00 7.52 16.21
C TYR A 108 -4.61 8.09 15.88
N PHE A 109 -4.24 8.13 14.59
CA PHE A 109 -2.98 8.73 14.11
C PHE A 109 -3.10 10.21 13.77
N ILE A 110 -4.32 10.71 13.51
CA ILE A 110 -4.54 12.06 12.94
C ILE A 110 -3.88 13.13 13.80
N ASN A 111 -4.21 13.19 15.09
CA ASN A 111 -3.71 14.24 15.98
C ASN A 111 -2.18 14.25 16.11
N SER A 112 -1.53 13.09 16.00
CA SER A 112 -0.07 12.97 16.07
C SER A 112 0.62 13.28 14.75
N LEU A 113 0.04 12.88 13.61
CA LEU A 113 0.72 12.95 12.32
C LEU A 113 0.28 14.13 11.45
N GLN A 114 -0.78 14.84 11.81
CA GLN A 114 -1.25 16.01 11.05
C GLN A 114 -0.26 17.18 11.09
N ASN A 115 0.42 17.38 12.23
CA ASN A 115 1.38 18.46 12.45
C ASN A 115 2.73 17.90 12.87
N VAL A 116 3.46 17.30 11.92
CA VAL A 116 4.81 16.77 12.18
C VAL A 116 5.77 17.96 12.42
N PRO A 117 6.38 18.10 13.61
CA PRO A 117 7.15 19.29 13.97
C PRO A 117 8.58 19.30 13.42
N HIS A 118 9.03 18.19 12.82
CA HIS A 118 10.35 18.03 12.21
C HIS A 118 10.23 17.41 10.82
N ALA A 119 11.34 17.25 10.10
CA ALA A 119 11.38 16.70 8.74
C ALA A 119 11.11 15.18 8.64
N GLY A 120 10.32 14.62 9.57
CA GLY A 120 9.98 13.20 9.58
C GLY A 120 9.07 12.83 8.40
N LYS A 121 9.34 11.68 7.77
CA LYS A 121 8.56 11.13 6.67
C LYS A 121 7.94 9.80 7.08
N PHE A 122 6.67 9.59 6.75
CA PHE A 122 5.92 8.41 7.16
C PHE A 122 5.27 7.69 5.98
N LEU A 123 5.46 6.38 5.89
CA LEU A 123 4.64 5.52 5.05
C LEU A 123 3.61 4.81 5.92
N LEU A 124 2.33 5.08 5.71
CA LEU A 124 1.24 4.29 6.30
C LEU A 124 0.91 3.13 5.35
N ASN A 125 1.29 1.92 5.71
CA ASN A 125 0.91 0.70 5.00
C ASN A 125 -0.36 0.12 5.62
N VAL A 126 -1.49 0.32 4.96
CA VAL A 126 -2.81 0.19 5.57
C VAL A 126 -3.63 -0.89 4.88
N GLY A 127 -3.99 -1.90 5.65
CA GLY A 127 -5.02 -2.86 5.23
C GLY A 127 -6.39 -2.29 5.54
N ALA A 128 -7.22 -2.07 4.51
CA ALA A 128 -8.62 -1.69 4.65
C ALA A 128 -9.34 -2.79 5.45
N LEU A 129 -9.57 -2.53 6.73
CA LEU A 129 -10.16 -3.46 7.68
C LEU A 129 -10.99 -2.66 8.68
N ASN A 130 -12.21 -3.12 8.89
CA ASN A 130 -13.08 -2.62 9.94
C ASN A 130 -13.97 -3.77 10.45
N TYR A 131 -14.62 -3.52 11.59
CA TYR A 131 -15.62 -4.41 12.16
C TYR A 131 -16.97 -3.71 12.11
N ASP A 132 -17.91 -4.29 11.38
CA ASP A 132 -19.28 -3.81 11.35
C ASP A 132 -20.03 -4.37 12.56
N ASN A 133 -20.31 -3.51 13.53
CA ASN A 133 -21.04 -3.87 14.75
C ASN A 133 -22.49 -4.29 14.48
N THR A 134 -23.07 -3.88 13.36
CA THR A 134 -24.47 -4.17 13.01
C THR A 134 -24.61 -5.60 12.52
N THR A 135 -23.72 -6.02 11.61
CA THR A 135 -23.70 -7.38 11.06
C THR A 135 -22.86 -8.34 11.90
N GLY A 136 -22.04 -7.82 12.80
CA GLY A 136 -21.08 -8.59 13.59
C GLY A 136 -19.93 -9.15 12.74
N SER A 137 -19.65 -8.57 11.57
CA SER A 137 -18.71 -9.10 10.58
C SER A 137 -17.48 -8.21 10.38
N VAL A 138 -16.39 -8.85 9.96
CA VAL A 138 -15.18 -8.16 9.49
C VAL A 138 -15.39 -7.74 8.04
N THR A 139 -15.16 -6.46 7.74
CA THR A 139 -15.40 -5.88 6.41
C THR A 139 -14.18 -5.11 5.92
N ASN A 140 -14.11 -4.91 4.60
CA ASN A 140 -13.17 -3.99 3.99
C ASN A 140 -13.76 -2.57 4.00
N ASP A 141 -13.12 -1.67 4.72
CA ASP A 141 -13.50 -0.26 4.81
C ASP A 141 -12.36 0.62 4.32
N TYR A 142 -12.51 1.09 3.08
CA TYR A 142 -11.60 2.06 2.49
C TYR A 142 -11.93 3.50 2.91
N VAL A 143 -13.17 3.78 3.28
CA VAL A 143 -13.66 5.14 3.53
C VAL A 143 -12.96 5.73 4.76
N THR A 144 -12.88 4.97 5.84
CA THR A 144 -12.18 5.41 7.06
C THR A 144 -10.72 5.78 6.77
N ALA A 145 -10.03 4.99 5.94
CA ALA A 145 -8.65 5.26 5.58
C ALA A 145 -8.51 6.50 4.69
N LEU A 146 -9.41 6.69 3.71
CA LEU A 146 -9.41 7.86 2.83
C LEU A 146 -9.77 9.16 3.58
N ASP A 147 -10.71 9.12 4.52
CA ASP A 147 -11.06 10.26 5.37
C ASP A 147 -9.85 10.69 6.23
N ALA A 148 -9.18 9.74 6.86
CA ALA A 148 -7.97 10.02 7.63
C ALA A 148 -6.84 10.56 6.74
N ALA A 149 -6.64 9.99 5.55
CA ALA A 149 -5.66 10.47 4.58
C ALA A 149 -5.91 11.93 4.17
N SER A 150 -7.17 12.29 3.92
CA SER A 150 -7.58 13.65 3.58
C SER A 150 -7.26 14.64 4.72
N LYS A 151 -7.56 14.26 5.97
CA LYS A 151 -7.25 15.07 7.16
C LYS A 151 -5.74 15.24 7.39
N LEU A 152 -4.96 14.21 7.07
CA LEU A 152 -3.49 14.23 7.11
C LEU A 152 -2.86 14.92 5.90
N LYS A 153 -3.63 15.16 4.83
CA LYS A 153 -3.15 15.61 3.52
C LYS A 153 -2.10 14.66 2.91
N TYR A 154 -2.25 13.36 3.16
CA TYR A 154 -1.37 12.33 2.63
C TYR A 154 -1.88 11.84 1.27
N GLY A 155 -0.94 11.62 0.34
CA GLY A 155 -1.26 10.92 -0.90
C GLY A 155 -1.61 9.46 -0.63
N VAL A 156 -2.56 8.91 -1.37
CA VAL A 156 -2.99 7.52 -1.24
C VAL A 156 -2.79 6.82 -2.57
N VAL A 157 -2.18 5.64 -2.52
CA VAL A 157 -2.10 4.72 -3.65
C VAL A 157 -2.68 3.38 -3.26
N THR A 158 -3.43 2.77 -4.16
CA THR A 158 -4.13 1.51 -3.96
C THR A 158 -3.90 0.60 -5.15
N PRO A 159 -3.41 -0.64 -4.95
CA PRO A 159 -3.25 -1.58 -6.04
C PRO A 159 -4.60 -1.90 -6.67
N ILE A 160 -4.64 -1.96 -8.00
CA ILE A 160 -5.84 -2.40 -8.75
C ILE A 160 -5.81 -3.90 -9.04
N SER A 161 -4.70 -4.58 -8.73
CA SER A 161 -4.54 -6.03 -8.85
C SER A 161 -3.50 -6.57 -7.87
N THR A 162 -3.60 -7.86 -7.56
CA THR A 162 -2.65 -8.62 -6.75
C THR A 162 -1.24 -8.68 -7.37
N LYS A 163 -1.13 -8.51 -8.69
CA LYS A 163 0.15 -8.58 -9.42
C LYS A 163 1.03 -7.34 -9.24
N GLU A 164 0.45 -6.19 -8.93
CA GLU A 164 1.17 -4.92 -8.83
C GLU A 164 1.45 -4.48 -7.38
N VAL A 165 1.10 -5.30 -6.39
CA VAL A 165 1.14 -4.91 -4.96
C VAL A 165 2.53 -4.48 -4.49
N GLN A 166 3.60 -5.11 -5.01
CA GLN A 166 4.97 -4.72 -4.69
C GLN A 166 5.33 -3.37 -5.31
N SER A 167 4.98 -3.17 -6.59
CA SER A 167 5.25 -1.93 -7.30
C SER A 167 4.50 -0.75 -6.70
N VAL A 168 3.24 -0.96 -6.31
CA VAL A 168 2.41 0.08 -5.66
C VAL A 168 2.89 0.37 -4.24
N ALA A 169 3.29 -0.64 -3.48
CA ALA A 169 3.92 -0.42 -2.16
C ALA A 169 5.23 0.38 -2.28
N LEU A 170 6.06 0.08 -3.29
CA LEU A 170 7.29 0.83 -3.54
C LEU A 170 7.01 2.26 -3.99
N LEU A 171 5.99 2.46 -4.83
CA LEU A 171 5.52 3.78 -5.25
C LEU A 171 5.04 4.60 -4.04
N ALA A 172 4.24 3.99 -3.15
CA ALA A 172 3.79 4.64 -1.92
C ALA A 172 4.98 5.09 -1.06
N LEU A 173 6.00 4.24 -0.94
CA LEU A 173 7.23 4.55 -0.22
C LEU A 173 8.02 5.69 -0.88
N ALA A 174 8.08 5.71 -2.21
CA ALA A 174 8.70 6.80 -2.97
C ALA A 174 7.96 8.14 -2.72
N ILE A 175 6.62 8.13 -2.78
CA ILE A 175 5.80 9.32 -2.51
C ILE A 175 6.01 9.79 -1.07
N ALA A 176 5.97 8.89 -0.09
CA ALA A 176 6.23 9.23 1.32
C ALA A 176 7.60 9.87 1.51
N SER A 177 8.63 9.38 0.80
CA SER A 177 10.01 9.81 0.99
C SER A 177 10.33 11.14 0.28
N PHE A 178 9.79 11.36 -0.92
CA PHE A 178 10.23 12.45 -1.80
C PHE A 178 9.21 13.57 -2.02
N SER A 179 7.92 13.31 -1.78
CA SER A 179 6.92 14.34 -1.98
C SER A 179 6.98 15.44 -0.91
N ASN A 180 6.32 16.57 -1.19
CA ASN A 180 6.14 17.68 -0.26
C ASN A 180 5.33 17.33 1.00
N SER A 181 4.55 16.24 0.97
CA SER A 181 3.78 15.78 2.13
C SER A 181 4.68 15.12 3.19
N SER A 182 4.24 15.12 4.45
CA SER A 182 4.97 14.41 5.52
C SER A 182 4.77 12.89 5.48
N GLY A 183 3.96 12.39 4.54
CA GLY A 183 3.78 10.97 4.37
C GLY A 183 2.80 10.58 3.27
N ALA A 184 2.71 9.27 3.03
CA ALA A 184 1.79 8.68 2.05
C ALA A 184 1.16 7.42 2.61
N ILE A 185 0.09 6.96 1.98
CA ILE A 185 -0.61 5.73 2.34
C ILE A 185 -0.56 4.74 1.19
N ASN A 186 -0.04 3.53 1.46
CA ASN A 186 -0.32 2.35 0.66
C ASN A 186 -1.59 1.70 1.21
N LEU A 187 -2.72 1.87 0.56
CA LEU A 187 -4.02 1.37 1.02
C LEU A 187 -4.43 0.16 0.17
N PHE A 188 -4.56 -1.01 0.79
CA PHE A 188 -4.87 -2.26 0.10
C PHE A 188 -6.01 -3.01 0.78
N ASP A 189 -6.58 -4.01 0.10
CA ASP A 189 -7.63 -4.88 0.63
C ASP A 189 -7.10 -5.72 1.78
N GLY A 190 -7.37 -5.35 3.04
CA GLY A 190 -6.75 -6.01 4.18
C GLY A 190 -7.31 -7.41 4.43
N LEU A 191 -8.59 -7.65 4.14
CA LEU A 191 -9.22 -8.95 4.40
C LEU A 191 -8.78 -10.01 3.39
N ASN A 192 -8.85 -9.70 2.10
CA ASN A 192 -8.52 -10.65 1.04
C ASN A 192 -7.00 -10.78 0.91
N TYR A 193 -6.22 -9.70 1.01
CA TYR A 193 -4.77 -9.81 0.81
C TYR A 193 -4.04 -10.51 1.95
N ALA A 194 -4.61 -10.58 3.15
CA ALA A 194 -4.00 -11.28 4.27
C ALA A 194 -4.27 -12.80 4.22
N LYS A 195 -5.27 -13.24 3.47
CA LYS A 195 -5.77 -14.63 3.52
C LYS A 195 -5.75 -15.36 2.19
N THR A 196 -5.77 -14.64 1.08
CA THR A 196 -5.72 -15.24 -0.26
C THR A 196 -4.29 -15.59 -0.63
N ILE A 197 -4.09 -16.82 -1.10
CA ILE A 197 -2.81 -17.28 -1.62
C ILE A 197 -2.81 -17.15 -3.13
N VAL A 198 -1.88 -16.36 -3.66
CA VAL A 198 -1.71 -16.10 -5.09
C VAL A 198 -0.27 -16.33 -5.52
N PRO A 199 0.01 -16.52 -6.83
CA PRO A 199 1.36 -16.48 -7.34
C PRO A 199 2.02 -15.14 -6.99
N LEU A 200 3.17 -15.17 -6.34
CA LEU A 200 3.96 -13.97 -6.07
C LEU A 200 4.98 -13.80 -7.20
N VAL A 201 5.04 -12.58 -7.76
CA VAL A 201 6.05 -12.25 -8.77
C VAL A 201 7.38 -12.09 -8.03
N GLY A 202 8.35 -12.94 -8.33
CA GLY A 202 9.63 -13.05 -7.60
C GLY A 202 10.63 -11.91 -7.80
N SER A 203 10.22 -10.74 -8.25
CA SER A 203 11.13 -9.58 -8.33
C SER A 203 10.99 -8.74 -7.08
N ALA A 204 11.89 -8.93 -6.10
CA ALA A 204 12.05 -7.96 -5.04
C ALA A 204 12.24 -6.58 -5.70
N PRO A 205 11.38 -5.58 -5.44
CA PRO A 205 11.59 -4.25 -6.00
C PRO A 205 12.96 -3.75 -5.57
N GLU A 206 13.83 -3.49 -6.55
CA GLU A 206 15.21 -3.12 -6.31
C GLU A 206 15.26 -1.91 -5.38
N SER A 207 15.93 -2.05 -4.23
CA SER A 207 16.29 -0.91 -3.37
C SER A 207 17.08 0.17 -4.12
N SER A 208 17.61 -0.19 -5.30
CA SER A 208 18.20 0.73 -6.27
C SER A 208 17.25 1.85 -6.70
N ILE A 209 15.93 1.61 -6.79
CA ILE A 209 14.98 2.57 -7.36
C ILE A 209 14.84 3.81 -6.49
N LEU A 210 14.71 3.64 -5.16
CA LEU A 210 14.63 4.79 -4.24
C LEU A 210 15.94 5.58 -4.24
N ALA A 211 17.08 4.90 -4.30
CA ALA A 211 18.40 5.55 -4.38
C ALA A 211 18.64 6.26 -5.74
N ARG A 212 18.00 5.81 -6.82
CA ARG A 212 18.02 6.50 -8.12
C ARG A 212 17.08 7.70 -8.10
N LEU A 213 15.88 7.56 -7.53
CA LEU A 213 14.92 8.64 -7.35
C LEU A 213 15.53 9.80 -6.56
N SER A 214 16.21 9.53 -5.45
CA SER A 214 16.83 10.55 -4.62
C SER A 214 17.87 11.41 -5.35
N LYS A 215 18.39 10.95 -6.50
CA LYS A 215 19.36 11.70 -7.33
C LYS A 215 18.69 12.55 -8.41
N VAL A 216 17.48 12.20 -8.82
CA VAL A 216 16.78 12.86 -9.95
C VAL A 216 15.61 13.73 -9.51
N ILE A 217 15.11 13.53 -8.29
CA ILE A 217 13.99 14.28 -7.75
C ILE A 217 14.45 15.35 -6.77
N ALA A 218 13.89 16.55 -6.90
CA ALA A 218 14.12 17.60 -5.94
C ALA A 218 13.43 17.26 -4.60
N PRO A 219 14.00 17.66 -3.46
CA PRO A 219 13.32 17.53 -2.17
C PRO A 219 11.98 18.26 -2.18
N GLY A 220 10.91 17.57 -1.74
CA GLY A 220 9.58 18.18 -1.65
C GLY A 220 8.88 18.32 -3.00
N ALA A 221 9.11 17.40 -3.94
CA ALA A 221 8.44 17.37 -5.23
C ALA A 221 6.92 17.21 -5.10
N ALA A 222 6.16 17.60 -6.13
CA ALA A 222 4.73 17.35 -6.15
C ALA A 222 4.46 15.84 -6.29
N PHE A 223 3.27 15.40 -5.87
CA PHE A 223 2.86 14.00 -5.97
C PHE A 223 3.04 13.43 -7.38
N ASP A 224 2.53 14.16 -8.39
CA ASP A 224 2.56 13.73 -9.79
C ASP A 224 4.00 13.67 -10.34
N ASP A 225 4.91 14.56 -9.91
CA ASP A 225 6.32 14.52 -10.31
C ASP A 225 7.02 13.25 -9.82
N VAL A 226 6.74 12.85 -8.56
CA VAL A 226 7.25 11.59 -7.99
C VAL A 226 6.72 10.40 -8.78
N LEU A 227 5.42 10.40 -9.09
CA LEU A 227 4.77 9.34 -9.86
C LEU A 227 5.37 9.19 -11.26
N ASP A 228 5.53 10.29 -11.97
CA ASP A 228 6.05 10.30 -13.34
C ASP A 228 7.51 9.82 -13.37
N LYS A 229 8.35 10.31 -12.44
CA LYS A 229 9.74 9.86 -12.33
C LYS A 229 9.88 8.41 -11.88
N PHE A 230 8.99 7.94 -11.02
CA PHE A 230 8.92 6.54 -10.64
C PHE A 230 8.62 5.65 -11.85
N ASN A 231 7.61 6.01 -12.64
CA ASN A 231 7.24 5.29 -13.86
C ASN A 231 8.38 5.32 -14.90
N GLU A 232 9.04 6.47 -15.09
CA GLU A 232 10.20 6.60 -15.99
C GLU A 232 11.35 5.65 -15.62
N LEU A 233 11.70 5.57 -14.33
CA LEU A 233 12.84 4.75 -13.87
C LEU A 233 12.54 3.25 -13.85
N THR A 234 11.29 2.89 -13.57
CA THR A 234 10.88 1.48 -13.46
C THR A 234 10.37 0.90 -14.77
N GLY A 235 10.04 1.75 -15.76
CA GLY A 235 9.34 1.36 -16.98
C GLY A 235 7.88 0.96 -16.75
N LEU A 236 7.38 1.12 -15.52
CA LEU A 236 5.99 0.82 -15.17
C LEU A 236 5.06 1.93 -15.64
N ARG A 237 3.77 1.59 -15.73
CA ARG A 237 2.70 2.51 -16.12
C ARG A 237 1.63 2.58 -15.04
N LEU A 238 2.06 2.95 -13.83
CA LEU A 238 1.17 3.13 -12.69
C LEU A 238 0.46 4.48 -12.82
N HIS A 239 -0.57 4.56 -13.66
CA HIS A 239 -1.37 5.78 -13.83
C HIS A 239 -2.36 5.97 -12.66
N ASN A 240 -2.78 7.22 -12.42
CA ASN A 240 -3.80 7.55 -11.41
C ASN A 240 -5.12 6.79 -11.65
N PHE A 241 -5.52 6.73 -12.92
CA PHE A 241 -6.72 6.07 -13.42
C PHE A 241 -6.32 5.16 -14.58
N GLN A 242 -6.87 3.95 -14.63
CA GLN A 242 -6.58 2.99 -15.68
C GLN A 242 -7.87 2.56 -16.38
N TYR A 243 -7.95 2.83 -17.68
CA TYR A 243 -9.07 2.40 -18.52
C TYR A 243 -8.87 0.99 -19.07
N PHE A 244 -9.94 0.20 -19.12
CA PHE A 244 -10.06 -1.10 -19.75
C PHE A 244 -11.39 -1.19 -20.51
N GLY A 245 -11.46 -2.07 -21.52
CA GLY A 245 -12.70 -2.33 -22.28
C GLY A 245 -12.77 -1.62 -23.63
N ALA A 246 -13.98 -1.54 -24.18
CA ALA A 246 -14.23 -1.07 -25.54
C ALA A 246 -13.88 0.42 -25.70
N GLN A 247 -13.27 0.80 -26.82
CA GLN A 247 -13.03 2.23 -27.10
C GLN A 247 -14.33 3.00 -27.34
N ASP A 248 -15.39 2.36 -27.84
CA ASP A 248 -16.70 2.97 -28.07
C ASP A 248 -17.71 2.64 -26.95
N ALA A 249 -17.22 2.48 -25.72
CA ALA A 249 -18.06 2.10 -24.57
C ALA A 249 -19.22 3.09 -24.36
N GLU A 250 -20.42 2.54 -24.21
CA GLU A 250 -21.66 3.29 -23.91
C GLU A 250 -21.96 3.32 -22.40
N THR A 251 -21.41 2.35 -21.66
CA THR A 251 -21.48 2.30 -20.20
C THR A 251 -20.07 2.15 -19.64
N VAL A 252 -19.68 3.04 -18.72
CA VAL A 252 -18.36 2.99 -18.07
C VAL A 252 -18.56 2.78 -16.57
N PHE A 253 -18.00 1.68 -16.06
CA PHE A 253 -17.93 1.40 -14.62
C PHE A 253 -16.69 2.06 -14.04
N VAL A 254 -16.80 2.57 -12.81
CA VAL A 254 -15.67 3.11 -12.06
C VAL A 254 -15.53 2.28 -10.79
N THR A 255 -14.35 1.70 -10.58
CA THR A 255 -14.08 0.85 -9.43
C THR A 255 -12.92 1.39 -8.61
N TYR A 256 -12.94 1.04 -7.33
CA TYR A 256 -11.88 1.33 -6.40
C TYR A 256 -11.74 0.15 -5.45
N GLY A 257 -10.50 -0.27 -5.19
CA GLY A 257 -10.21 -1.56 -4.55
C GLY A 257 -9.77 -2.60 -5.57
N SER A 258 -8.86 -3.48 -5.15
CA SER A 258 -8.24 -4.47 -6.04
C SER A 258 -9.17 -5.61 -6.40
N LEU A 259 -10.00 -6.09 -5.46
CA LEU A 259 -10.92 -7.19 -5.70
C LEU A 259 -11.96 -6.81 -6.76
N GLU A 260 -12.62 -5.67 -6.57
CA GLU A 260 -13.62 -5.14 -7.50
C GLU A 260 -13.01 -4.87 -8.87
N SER A 261 -11.81 -4.27 -8.90
CA SER A 261 -11.05 -4.00 -10.12
C SER A 261 -10.72 -5.27 -10.90
N GLU A 262 -10.23 -6.32 -10.23
CA GLU A 262 -9.90 -7.60 -10.89
C GLU A 262 -11.14 -8.34 -11.37
N LEU A 263 -12.20 -8.40 -10.56
CA LEU A 263 -13.46 -9.06 -10.92
C LEU A 263 -14.10 -8.41 -12.15
N PHE A 264 -14.27 -7.08 -12.15
CA PHE A 264 -14.86 -6.38 -13.30
C PHE A 264 -13.98 -6.50 -14.55
N ASN A 265 -12.66 -6.40 -14.40
CA ASN A 265 -11.76 -6.55 -15.53
C ASN A 265 -11.85 -7.95 -16.16
N SER A 266 -12.03 -9.00 -15.35
CA SER A 266 -12.23 -10.38 -15.85
C SER A 266 -13.53 -10.54 -16.64
N VAL A 267 -14.61 -9.87 -16.21
CA VAL A 267 -15.92 -9.92 -16.88
C VAL A 267 -15.85 -9.20 -18.23
N ILE A 268 -15.20 -8.04 -18.29
CA ILE A 268 -15.08 -7.24 -19.51
C ILE A 268 -14.14 -7.89 -20.52
N SER A 269 -13.05 -8.52 -20.08
CA SER A 269 -12.10 -9.19 -20.99
C SER A 269 -12.71 -10.39 -21.72
N GLY A 270 -13.83 -10.93 -21.24
CA GLY A 270 -14.52 -12.08 -21.82
C GLY A 270 -15.75 -11.73 -22.67
N ASN A 271 -16.05 -10.45 -22.89
CA ASN A 271 -17.30 -10.02 -23.52
C ASN A 271 -17.07 -8.86 -24.52
N ASP A 272 -17.59 -8.97 -25.74
CA ASP A 272 -17.55 -7.91 -26.77
C ASP A 272 -18.61 -6.80 -26.56
N ALA A 273 -19.05 -6.62 -25.32
CA ALA A 273 -20.00 -5.57 -24.97
C ALA A 273 -19.32 -4.20 -25.01
N LYS A 274 -20.11 -3.15 -25.33
CA LYS A 274 -19.68 -1.74 -25.30
C LYS A 274 -19.56 -1.20 -23.88
N ILE A 275 -18.73 -1.86 -23.08
CA ILE A 275 -18.52 -1.57 -21.67
C ILE A 275 -17.07 -1.14 -21.46
N GLY A 276 -16.92 -0.07 -20.69
CA GLY A 276 -15.65 0.44 -20.21
C GLY A 276 -15.51 0.26 -18.71
N LEU A 277 -14.27 0.25 -18.23
CA LEU A 277 -13.93 0.19 -16.82
C LEU A 277 -12.79 1.16 -16.53
N ILE A 278 -12.96 1.99 -15.50
CA ILE A 278 -11.92 2.84 -14.94
C ILE A 278 -11.60 2.35 -13.54
N ASN A 279 -10.41 1.78 -13.37
CA ASN A 279 -9.89 1.43 -12.05
C ASN A 279 -9.13 2.64 -11.47
N ILE A 280 -9.45 3.02 -10.24
CA ILE A 280 -8.78 4.11 -9.53
C ILE A 280 -7.61 3.55 -8.71
N ARG A 281 -6.39 3.98 -9.05
CA ARG A 281 -5.17 3.67 -8.28
C ARG A 281 -4.81 4.78 -7.31
N VAL A 282 -5.02 6.03 -7.71
CA VAL A 282 -4.72 7.23 -6.90
C VAL A 282 -6.02 7.95 -6.58
N PRO A 283 -6.69 7.64 -5.47
CA PRO A 283 -7.88 8.37 -5.03
C PRO A 283 -7.54 9.73 -4.42
N LEU A 284 -6.33 9.90 -3.86
CA LEU A 284 -5.86 11.16 -3.26
C LEU A 284 -4.39 11.42 -3.63
N PRO A 285 -4.03 12.63 -4.11
CA PRO A 285 -4.94 13.69 -4.53
C PRO A 285 -5.74 13.29 -5.79
N PHE A 286 -7.04 13.57 -5.80
CA PHE A 286 -7.89 13.24 -6.95
C PHE A 286 -7.69 14.26 -8.09
N ASN A 287 -7.10 13.84 -9.20
CA ASN A 287 -6.86 14.70 -10.35
C ASN A 287 -8.05 14.67 -11.33
N VAL A 288 -8.98 15.62 -11.18
CA VAL A 288 -10.21 15.70 -12.01
C VAL A 288 -9.88 15.80 -13.51
N ALA A 289 -8.85 16.55 -13.89
CA ALA A 289 -8.47 16.71 -15.31
C ALA A 289 -7.99 15.39 -15.92
N LYS A 290 -7.11 14.65 -15.22
CA LYS A 290 -6.68 13.30 -15.65
C LYS A 290 -7.85 12.32 -15.69
N PHE A 291 -8.78 12.41 -14.73
CA PHE A 291 -9.97 11.56 -14.70
C PHE A 291 -10.86 11.80 -15.91
N VAL A 292 -11.23 13.06 -16.18
CA VAL A 292 -12.06 13.44 -17.33
C VAL A 292 -11.39 13.07 -18.66
N THR A 293 -10.07 13.24 -18.77
CA THR A 293 -9.31 12.84 -19.97
C THR A 293 -9.36 11.34 -20.23
N THR A 294 -9.53 10.53 -19.19
CA THR A 294 -9.67 9.06 -19.32
C THR A 294 -10.92 8.68 -20.13
N PHE A 295 -11.99 9.49 -20.05
CA PHE A 295 -13.19 9.32 -20.90
C PHE A 295 -13.00 9.84 -22.33
N HIS A 296 -12.08 10.78 -22.56
CA HIS A 296 -11.84 11.36 -23.89
C HIS A 296 -11.04 10.42 -24.82
N LEU A 297 -10.58 9.28 -24.31
CA LEU A 297 -10.08 8.16 -25.12
C LEU A 297 -11.21 7.41 -25.85
N LEU A 298 -12.48 7.75 -25.58
CA LEU A 298 -13.65 7.27 -26.31
C LEU A 298 -13.92 8.20 -27.52
N PRO A 299 -14.25 7.66 -28.71
CA PRO A 299 -14.54 8.49 -29.87
C PRO A 299 -15.77 9.36 -29.57
N LYS A 300 -15.65 10.67 -29.85
CA LYS A 300 -16.79 11.58 -29.86
C LYS A 300 -17.72 11.14 -30.99
N LYS A 301 -18.96 10.77 -30.67
CA LYS A 301 -20.03 10.60 -31.67
C LYS A 301 -20.27 11.91 -32.40
#